data_AF-A0A4Y2JY83-F1
#
_entry.id   AF-A0A4Y2JY83-F1
#
_cell.length_a   1.000
_cell.length_b   1.000
_cell.length_c   1.000
_cell.angle_alpha   90.00
_cell.angle_beta   90.00
_cell.angle_gamma   90.00
#
_symmetry.space_group_name_H-M   'P 1'
#
loop_
_entity.id
_entity.type
_entity.pdbx_description
1 polymer ?
#
loop_
_entity_poly.entity_id
_entity_poly.type
_entity_poly.pdbx_seq_one_letter_code
_entity_poly.pdbx_strand_id
1 'polypeptide(L)'
;MLSPNQVKEKFCFISDYSAASLFEVPKFQEYEKKFPTQILDQTTNVYSMLQKDRLKTELRVIYSRSDFKNITDAISLLQFIIENNLQTKFPETYKLLLIIVTTKVTTAEAERCFSTLK
;
A
#
# COMPACT_ATOMS: atom_id res chain seq x y z
N MET A 1 -27.41 -2.48 14.79
CA MET A 1 -26.18 -2.83 15.54
C MET A 1 -25.38 -3.75 14.63
N LEU A 2 -24.25 -3.28 14.06
CA LEU A 2 -23.46 -4.06 13.11
C LEU A 2 -22.74 -5.20 13.86
N SER A 3 -22.68 -6.40 13.26
CA SER A 3 -21.98 -7.53 13.87
C SER A 3 -20.46 -7.23 13.96
N PRO A 4 -19.75 -7.79 14.96
CA PRO A 4 -18.30 -7.58 15.11
C PRO A 4 -17.49 -7.94 13.85
N ASN A 5 -17.97 -8.92 13.07
CA ASN A 5 -17.32 -9.36 11.83
C ASN A 5 -17.46 -8.31 10.72
N GLN A 6 -18.63 -7.69 10.55
CA GLN A 6 -18.79 -6.64 9.56
C GLN A 6 -18.03 -5.36 9.91
N VAL A 7 -17.83 -5.07 11.20
CA VAL A 7 -16.99 -3.96 11.64
C VAL A 7 -15.53 -4.25 11.30
N LYS A 8 -15.03 -5.47 11.53
CA LYS A 8 -13.68 -5.88 11.15
C LYS A 8 -13.45 -5.85 9.64
N GLU A 9 -14.38 -6.38 8.85
CA GLU A 9 -14.26 -6.37 7.39
C GLU A 9 -14.25 -4.95 6.81
N LYS A 10 -15.13 -4.06 7.29
CA LYS A 10 -15.13 -2.65 6.89
C LYS A 10 -13.87 -1.92 7.34
N PHE A 11 -13.38 -2.23 8.54
CA PHE A 11 -12.17 -1.62 9.07
C PHE A 11 -10.93 -2.06 8.28
N CYS A 12 -10.80 -3.35 7.97
CA CYS A 12 -9.74 -3.87 7.09
C CYS A 12 -9.82 -3.23 5.69
N PHE A 13 -11.02 -3.12 5.11
CA PHE A 13 -11.19 -2.49 3.80
C PHE A 13 -10.77 -1.01 3.80
N ILE A 14 -11.14 -0.26 4.84
CA ILE A 14 -10.74 1.15 5.01
C ILE A 14 -9.23 1.26 5.25
N SER A 15 -8.64 0.36 6.02
CA SER A 15 -7.19 0.36 6.25
C SER A 15 -6.40 -0.01 4.99
N ASP A 16 -6.88 -0.97 4.21
CA ASP A 16 -6.26 -1.39 2.95
C ASP A 16 -6.34 -0.25 1.91
N TYR A 17 -7.46 0.48 1.88
CA TYR A 17 -7.60 1.71 1.10
C TYR A 17 -6.65 2.80 1.57
N SER A 18 -6.53 3.01 2.89
CA SER A 18 -5.61 4.00 3.46
C SER A 18 -4.15 3.67 3.11
N ALA A 19 -3.77 2.40 3.16
CA ALA A 19 -2.43 1.94 2.79
C ALA A 19 -2.13 2.13 1.30
N ALA A 20 -3.07 1.80 0.42
CA ALA A 20 -2.94 2.03 -1.02
C ALA A 20 -2.77 3.53 -1.35
N SER A 21 -3.38 4.42 -0.57
CA SER A 21 -3.28 5.87 -0.78
C SER A 21 -1.88 6.45 -0.55
N LEU A 22 -0.99 5.72 0.15
CA LEU A 22 0.43 6.08 0.27
C LEU A 22 1.18 5.95 -1.07
N PHE A 23 0.63 5.20 -2.03
CA PHE A 23 1.22 4.94 -3.34
C PHE A 23 0.45 5.59 -4.50
N GLU A 24 -0.42 6.56 -4.19
CA GLU A 24 -1.09 7.37 -5.21
C GLU A 24 -0.11 8.39 -5.80
N VAL A 25 0.44 8.07 -6.97
CA VAL A 25 1.46 8.86 -7.65
C VAL A 25 1.06 10.33 -7.87
N PRO A 26 -0.19 10.67 -8.25
CA PRO A 26 -0.61 12.07 -8.36
C PRO A 26 -0.43 12.88 -7.06
N LYS A 27 -0.42 12.21 -5.90
CA LYS A 27 -0.22 12.83 -4.59
C LYS A 27 1.24 12.89 -4.14
N PHE A 28 2.19 12.28 -4.86
CA PHE A 28 3.60 12.26 -4.44
C PHE A 28 4.18 13.67 -4.29
N GLN A 29 3.83 14.60 -5.19
CA GLN A 29 4.26 16.00 -5.08
C GLN A 29 3.68 16.69 -3.83
N GLU A 30 2.44 16.35 -3.45
CA GLU A 30 1.84 16.85 -2.21
C GLU A 30 2.52 16.22 -1.00
N TYR A 31 2.73 14.91 -1.01
CA TYR A 31 3.34 14.15 0.07
C TYR A 31 4.82 14.48 0.30
N GLU A 32 5.53 14.86 -0.76
CA GLU A 32 6.90 15.40 -0.68
C GLU A 32 6.91 16.69 0.16
N LYS A 33 5.93 17.59 -0.06
CA LYS A 33 5.80 18.85 0.69
C LYS A 33 5.22 18.65 2.08
N LYS A 34 4.21 17.80 2.20
CA LYS A 34 3.45 17.52 3.42
C LYS A 34 3.28 16.02 3.58
N PHE A 35 4.18 15.40 4.33
CA PHE A 35 4.18 13.97 4.52
C PHE A 35 2.87 13.45 5.15
N PRO A 36 2.23 12.41 4.59
CA PRO A 36 0.93 11.89 5.02
C PRO A 36 1.03 11.06 6.31
N THR A 37 1.39 11.72 7.41
CA THR A 37 1.69 11.07 8.70
C THR A 37 0.50 10.31 9.25
N GLN A 38 -0.71 10.85 9.14
CA GLN A 38 -1.92 10.17 9.62
C GLN A 38 -2.16 8.84 8.90
N ILE A 39 -1.93 8.80 7.58
CA ILE A 39 -2.11 7.60 6.76
C ILE A 39 -1.04 6.56 7.11
N LEU A 40 0.20 7.01 7.29
CA LEU A 40 1.29 6.14 7.77
C LEU A 40 0.94 5.53 9.13
N ASP A 41 0.47 6.34 10.08
CA ASP A 41 0.11 5.88 11.44
C ASP A 41 -0.98 4.81 11.38
N GLN A 42 -2.07 5.08 10.64
CA GLN A 42 -3.16 4.12 10.43
C GLN A 42 -2.67 2.82 9.78
N THR A 43 -1.84 2.93 8.74
CA THR A 43 -1.25 1.78 8.03
C THR A 43 -0.41 0.92 8.96
N THR A 44 0.45 1.52 9.78
CA THR A 44 1.33 0.78 10.71
C THR A 44 0.61 0.24 11.93
N ASN A 45 -0.54 0.82 12.30
CA ASN A 45 -1.40 0.24 13.34
C ASN A 45 -2.07 -1.05 12.87
N VAL A 46 -2.46 -1.12 11.59
CA VAL A 46 -3.07 -2.31 10.99
C VAL A 46 -2.01 -3.37 10.69
N TYR A 47 -0.92 -2.95 10.05
CA TYR A 47 0.20 -3.82 9.69
C TYR A 47 1.35 -3.62 10.68
N SER A 48 1.15 -4.08 11.91
CA SER A 48 2.12 -3.93 13.01
C SER A 48 3.50 -4.57 12.76
N MET A 49 3.62 -5.45 11.75
CA MET A 49 4.90 -6.00 11.31
C MET A 49 5.79 -4.98 10.55
N LEU A 50 5.25 -3.83 10.14
CA LEU A 50 6.00 -2.80 9.44
C LEU A 50 6.76 -1.90 10.40
N GLN A 51 8.01 -1.60 10.06
CA GLN A 51 8.84 -0.65 10.80
C GLN A 51 8.51 0.78 10.37
N LYS A 52 7.70 1.47 11.18
CA LYS A 52 7.14 2.80 10.87
C LYS A 52 8.18 3.84 10.44
N ASP A 53 9.24 4.04 11.22
CA ASP A 53 10.24 5.07 10.93
C ASP A 53 11.06 4.76 9.67
N ARG A 54 11.29 3.47 9.42
CA ARG A 54 11.94 3.01 8.21
C ARG A 54 11.05 3.19 6.99
N LEU A 55 9.79 2.77 7.06
CA LEU A 55 8.78 3.00 6.01
C LEU A 55 8.63 4.50 5.70
N LYS A 56 8.59 5.35 6.72
CA LYS A 56 8.57 6.82 6.57
C LYS A 56 9.75 7.33 5.76
N THR A 57 10.96 6.84 6.07
CA THR A 57 12.20 7.25 5.39
C THR A 57 12.20 6.79 3.93
N GLU A 58 11.80 5.54 3.69
CA GLU A 58 11.68 4.96 2.35
C GLU A 58 10.66 5.72 1.48
N LEU A 59 9.46 6.00 2.02
CA LEU A 59 8.42 6.77 1.32
C LEU A 59 8.89 8.19 0.99
N ARG A 60 9.66 8.86 1.86
CA ARG A 60 10.23 10.18 1.56
C ARG A 60 11.18 10.14 0.35
N VAL A 61 11.98 9.09 0.23
CA VAL A 61 12.87 8.91 -0.92
C VAL A 61 12.05 8.67 -2.20
N ILE A 62 10.99 7.88 -2.10
CA ILE A 62 10.08 7.59 -3.23
C ILE A 62 9.36 8.87 -3.71
N TYR A 63 8.82 9.67 -2.79
CA TYR A 63 8.08 10.89 -3.14
C TYR A 63 8.98 11.97 -3.77
N SER A 64 10.27 12.01 -3.40
CA SER A 64 11.20 13.03 -3.87
C SER A 64 11.88 12.69 -5.20
N ARG A 65 12.22 11.41 -5.44
CA ARG A 65 12.98 11.00 -6.63
C ARG A 65 12.11 10.94 -7.89
N SER A 66 12.60 11.52 -8.98
CA SER A 66 11.95 11.52 -10.30
C SER A 66 11.73 10.12 -10.87
N ASP A 67 12.61 9.17 -10.55
CA ASP A 67 12.53 7.79 -11.05
C ASP A 67 11.20 7.11 -10.70
N PHE A 68 10.61 7.50 -9.57
CA PHE A 68 9.32 6.96 -9.11
C PHE A 68 8.12 7.81 -9.56
N LYS A 69 8.32 9.02 -10.07
CA LYS A 69 7.23 9.93 -10.49
C LYS A 69 6.57 9.51 -11.81
N ASN A 70 7.24 8.68 -12.60
CA ASN A 70 6.72 8.13 -13.87
C ASN A 70 5.96 6.81 -13.70
N ILE A 71 5.98 6.22 -12.50
CA ILE A 71 5.30 4.96 -12.20
C ILE A 71 3.83 5.28 -11.95
N THR A 72 2.89 4.56 -12.55
CA THR A 72 1.47 4.95 -12.53
C THR A 72 0.66 4.34 -11.40
N ASP A 73 1.08 3.19 -10.88
CA ASP A 73 0.34 2.44 -9.88
C ASP A 73 1.24 1.58 -8.98
N ALA A 74 0.65 1.03 -7.91
CA ALA A 74 1.34 0.22 -6.91
C ALA A 74 1.92 -1.09 -7.48
N ILE A 75 1.31 -1.67 -8.54
CA ILE A 75 1.81 -2.90 -9.17
C ILE A 75 3.08 -2.58 -9.95
N SER A 76 3.07 -1.52 -10.77
CA SER A 76 4.26 -1.05 -11.47
C SER A 76 5.36 -0.61 -10.51
N LEU A 77 5.02 -0.04 -9.35
CA LEU A 77 6.01 0.30 -8.33
C LEU A 77 6.65 -0.94 -7.71
N LEU A 78 5.86 -1.98 -7.44
CA LEU A 78 6.35 -3.26 -6.95
C LEU A 78 7.28 -3.93 -7.98
N GLN A 79 6.89 -3.94 -9.26
CA GLN A 79 7.71 -4.46 -10.35
C GLN A 79 9.02 -3.70 -10.46
N PHE A 80 8.99 -2.36 -10.46
CA PHE A 80 10.18 -1.53 -10.51
C PHE A 80 11.16 -1.84 -9.37
N ILE A 81 10.66 -2.02 -8.14
CA ILE A 81 11.49 -2.40 -6.98
C ILE A 81 12.14 -3.76 -7.18
N ILE A 82 11.41 -4.74 -7.75
CA ILE A 82 11.92 -6.09 -7.99
C ILE A 82 12.98 -6.09 -9.10
N GLU A 83 12.67 -5.49 -10.24
CA GLU A 83 13.53 -5.45 -11.43
C GLU A 83 14.85 -4.73 -11.16
N ASN A 84 14.84 -3.71 -10.31
CA ASN A 84 16.02 -2.94 -9.95
C ASN A 84 16.74 -3.45 -8.68
N ASN A 85 16.35 -4.61 -8.14
CA ASN A 85 16.93 -5.21 -6.92
C ASN A 85 16.92 -4.26 -5.69
N LEU A 86 15.86 -3.45 -5.58
CA LEU A 86 15.72 -2.41 -4.57
C LEU A 86 15.07 -2.91 -3.27
N GLN A 87 14.71 -4.20 -3.16
CA GLN A 87 14.02 -4.76 -1.99
C GLN A 87 14.82 -4.57 -0.70
N THR A 88 16.15 -4.63 -0.74
CA THR A 88 17.00 -4.41 0.45
C THR A 88 17.10 -2.94 0.85
N LYS A 89 16.89 -2.03 -0.10
CA LYS A 89 16.89 -0.57 0.11
C LYS A 89 15.53 -0.07 0.56
N PHE A 90 14.45 -0.69 0.09
CA PHE A 90 13.07 -0.35 0.41
C PHE A 90 12.26 -1.53 0.98
N PRO A 91 12.74 -2.24 2.02
CA PRO A 91 12.08 -3.47 2.47
C PRO A 91 10.70 -3.24 3.10
N GLU A 92 10.45 -2.12 3.76
CA GLU A 92 9.15 -1.88 4.37
C GLU A 92 8.11 -1.49 3.31
N THR A 93 8.54 -0.70 2.32
CA THR A 93 7.73 -0.38 1.16
C THR A 93 7.42 -1.63 0.33
N TYR A 94 8.42 -2.49 0.10
CA TYR A 94 8.25 -3.75 -0.61
C TYR A 94 7.23 -4.66 0.09
N LYS A 95 7.33 -4.84 1.41
CA LYS A 95 6.34 -5.61 2.20
C LYS A 95 4.94 -5.02 2.07
N LEU A 96 4.80 -3.71 2.22
CA LEU A 96 3.51 -3.05 2.15
C LEU A 96 2.87 -3.15 0.76
N LEU A 97 3.65 -2.96 -0.29
CA LEU A 97 3.19 -3.17 -1.67
C LEU A 97 2.77 -4.61 -1.91
N LEU A 98 3.52 -5.60 -1.39
CA LEU A 98 3.14 -7.01 -1.49
C LEU A 98 1.78 -7.28 -0.84
N ILE A 99 1.54 -6.72 0.35
CA ILE A 99 0.24 -6.83 1.04
C ILE A 99 -0.86 -6.21 0.19
N ILE A 100 -0.71 -4.96 -0.25
CA ILE A 100 -1.73 -4.26 -1.03
C ILE A 100 -2.06 -5.00 -2.34
N VAL A 101 -1.03 -5.46 -3.05
CA VAL A 101 -1.21 -6.18 -4.32
C VAL A 101 -1.84 -7.55 -4.09
N THR A 102 -1.39 -8.32 -3.10
CA THR A 102 -1.95 -9.65 -2.83
C THR A 102 -3.39 -9.59 -2.32
N THR A 103 -3.74 -8.62 -1.46
CA THR A 103 -5.14 -8.43 -1.03
C THR A 103 -6.04 -8.15 -2.24
N LYS A 104 -5.66 -7.23 -3.13
CA LYS A 104 -6.44 -6.93 -4.35
C LYS A 104 -6.61 -8.15 -5.26
N VAL A 105 -5.55 -8.96 -5.44
CA VAL A 105 -5.61 -10.19 -6.23
C VAL A 105 -6.59 -11.20 -5.61
N THR A 106 -6.54 -11.42 -4.29
CA THR A 106 -7.44 -12.35 -3.62
C THR A 106 -8.91 -11.92 -3.68
N THR A 107 -9.20 -10.62 -3.61
CA THR A 107 -10.58 -10.11 -3.75
C THR A 107 -11.13 -10.32 -5.16
N ALA A 108 -10.36 -9.97 -6.20
CA ALA A 108 -10.78 -10.15 -7.59
C ALA A 108 -10.94 -11.64 -7.96
N GLU A 109 -10.07 -12.49 -7.42
CA GLU A 109 -10.14 -13.95 -7.65
C GLU A 109 -11.34 -14.58 -6.94
N ALA A 110 -11.63 -14.19 -5.69
CA ALA A 110 -12.80 -14.67 -4.96
C ALA A 110 -14.10 -14.31 -5.69
N GLU A 111 -14.26 -13.07 -6.14
CA GLU A 111 -15.45 -12.62 -6.88
C GLU A 111 -15.65 -13.37 -8.21
N ARG A 112 -14.55 -13.64 -8.92
CA ARG A 112 -14.58 -14.42 -10.17
C ARG A 112 -14.97 -15.88 -9.93
N CYS A 113 -14.45 -16.50 -8.86
CA CYS A 113 -14.80 -17.87 -8.48
C CYS A 113 -16.30 -17.98 -8.12
N PHE A 114 -16.86 -17.02 -7.36
CA PHE A 114 -18.29 -17.01 -7.02
C PHE A 114 -19.20 -16.74 -8.22
N SER A 115 -18.74 -15.96 -9.21
CA SER A 115 -19.51 -15.65 -10.42
C SER A 115 -19.67 -16.84 -11.37
N THR A 116 -18.84 -17.89 -11.21
CA THR A 116 -18.88 -19.10 -12.06
C THR A 116 -19.81 -20.20 -11.49
N LEU A 117 -20.33 -20.01 -10.27
CA LEU A 117 -21.30 -20.91 -9.63
C LEU A 117 -22.76 -20.50 -9.88
N LYS A 118 -23.02 -19.75 -10.97
CA LYS A 118 -24.36 -19.30 -11.35
C LYS A 118 -24.90 -20.07 -12.54
#